data_AF-A0A3N5TX25-F1
#
_entry.id   AF-A0A3N5TX25-F1
#
_cell.length_a   1.000
_cell.length_b   1.000
_cell.length_c   1.000
_cell.angle_alpha   90.00
_cell.angle_beta   90.00
_cell.angle_gamma   90.00
#
_symmetry.space_group_name_H-M   'P 1'
#
loop_
_entity.id
_entity.type
_entity.pdbx_description
1 polymer ?
#
loop_
_entity_poly.entity_id
_entity_poly.type
_entity_poly.pdbx_seq_one_letter_code
_entity_poly.pdbx_strand_id
1 'polypeptide(L)' 'MASETKTKSKRCCSVEYDRLVAELDTCDQLYTNPSEWHRCARVIARRSGQRAKRCMLQE' A
#
# COMPACT_ATOMS: atom_id res chain seq x y z
N MET A 1 -5.98 -10.86 22.91
CA MET A 1 -6.28 -9.41 22.79
C MET A 1 -5.13 -8.61 22.17
N ALA A 2 -4.13 -8.08 22.89
CA ALA A 2 -3.09 -7.21 22.27
C ALA A 2 -2.18 -7.93 21.23
N SER A 3 -1.96 -9.24 21.40
CA SER A 3 -1.17 -10.07 20.47
C SER A 3 -1.88 -10.34 19.14
N GLU A 4 -3.20 -10.48 19.16
CA GLU A 4 -4.01 -10.74 17.96
C GLU A 4 -4.13 -9.47 17.11
N THR A 5 -4.34 -8.31 17.73
CA THR A 5 -4.34 -7.02 17.03
C THR A 5 -2.99 -6.77 16.37
N LYS A 6 -1.87 -7.05 17.05
CA LYS A 6 -0.52 -6.90 16.48
C LYS A 6 -0.27 -7.85 15.30
N THR A 7 -0.74 -9.08 15.40
CA THR A 7 -0.63 -10.09 14.32
C THR A 7 -1.46 -9.69 13.11
N LYS A 8 -2.70 -9.22 13.33
CA LYS A 8 -3.59 -8.73 12.28
C LYS A 8 -3.02 -7.50 11.58
N SER A 9 -2.58 -6.50 12.33
CA SER A 9 -1.95 -5.30 11.76
C SER A 9 -0.70 -5.63 10.96
N LYS A 10 0.16 -6.52 11.47
CA LYS A 10 1.34 -6.98 10.72
C LYS A 10 0.94 -7.64 9.40
N ARG A 11 -0.03 -8.56 9.43
CA ARG A 11 -0.50 -9.25 8.21
C ARG A 11 -1.08 -8.26 7.19
N CYS A 12 -1.96 -7.37 7.63
CA CYS A 12 -2.57 -6.36 6.75
C CYS A 12 -1.51 -5.46 6.11
N CYS A 13 -0.55 -4.97 6.89
CA CYS A 13 0.49 -4.08 6.38
C CYS A 13 1.49 -4.82 5.48
N SER A 14 1.85 -6.08 5.77
CA SER A 14 2.75 -6.85 4.92
C SER A 14 2.15 -7.13 3.54
N VAL A 15 0.88 -7.55 3.49
CA VAL A 15 0.20 -7.80 2.20
C VAL A 15 0.07 -6.52 1.37
N GLU A 16 -0.27 -5.40 2.00
CA GLU A 16 -0.38 -4.12 1.29
C GLU A 16 0.96 -3.51 0.92
N TYR A 17 2.05 -3.88 1.62
CA TYR A 17 3.41 -3.53 1.22
C TYR A 17 3.81 -4.25 -0.07
N ASP A 18 3.60 -5.56 -0.16
CA ASP A 18 3.92 -6.33 -1.36
C ASP A 18 3.14 -5.82 -2.58
N ARG A 19 1.85 -5.51 -2.39
CA ARG A 19 1.01 -4.89 -3.42
C ARG A 19 1.49 -3.50 -3.82
N LEU A 20 1.87 -2.68 -2.83
CA LEU A 20 2.37 -1.33 -3.06
C LEU A 20 3.63 -1.36 -3.93
N VAL A 21 4.58 -2.25 -3.64
CA VAL A 21 5.81 -2.41 -4.43
C VAL A 21 5.47 -2.78 -5.87
N ALA A 22 4.64 -3.81 -6.09
CA ALA A 22 4.24 -4.22 -7.44
C ALA A 22 3.48 -3.13 -8.22
N GLU A 23 2.64 -2.35 -7.54
CA GLU A 23 1.94 -1.21 -8.16
C GLU A 23 2.90 -0.04 -8.47
N LEU A 24 3.92 0.20 -7.65
CA LEU A 24 4.94 1.22 -7.91
C LEU A 24 5.81 0.88 -9.12
N ASP A 25 6.15 -0.40 -9.33
CA ASP A 25 6.87 -0.85 -10.53
C ASP A 25 6.12 -0.45 -11.82
N THR A 26 4.79 -0.40 -11.77
CA THR A 26 3.98 0.08 -12.91
C THR A 26 4.20 1.58 -13.15
N CYS A 27 4.32 2.40 -12.10
CA CYS A 27 4.67 3.81 -12.26
C CYS A 27 6.07 3.98 -12.86
N ASP A 28 7.04 3.17 -12.43
CA ASP A 28 8.41 3.18 -12.96
C ASP A 28 8.44 2.86 -14.46
N GLN A 29 7.61 1.90 -14.90
CA GLN A 29 7.52 1.52 -16.30
C GLN A 29 6.80 2.56 -17.17
N LEU A 30 5.78 3.23 -16.64
CA LEU A 30 4.91 4.13 -17.42
C LEU A 30 5.44 5.56 -17.50
N TYR A 31 6.13 6.05 -16.47
CA TYR A 31 6.47 7.46 -16.33
C TYR A 31 7.97 7.67 -16.12
N THR A 32 8.64 8.15 -17.17
CA THR A 32 10.04 8.59 -17.08
C THR A 32 10.18 9.99 -16.48
N ASN A 33 9.12 10.80 -16.58
CA ASN A 33 9.07 12.14 -16.00
C ASN A 33 8.82 12.07 -14.49
N PRO A 34 9.72 12.66 -13.65
CA PRO A 34 9.56 12.64 -12.19
C PRO A 34 8.22 13.17 -11.70
N SER A 35 7.65 14.20 -12.35
CA SER A 35 6.39 14.80 -11.89
C SER A 35 5.20 13.87 -12.07
N GLU A 36 5.13 13.16 -13.19
CA GLU A 36 4.08 12.18 -13.47
C GLU A 36 4.26 10.92 -12.64
N TRP A 37 5.50 10.48 -12.46
CA TRP A 37 5.84 9.40 -11.56
C TRP A 37 5.38 9.71 -10.12
N HIS A 38 5.71 10.89 -9.58
CA HIS A 38 5.28 11.29 -8.25
C HIS A 38 3.75 11.34 -8.12
N ARG A 39 3.04 11.78 -9.17
CA ARG A 39 1.58 11.76 -9.19
C ARG A 39 1.04 10.34 -9.12
N CYS A 40 1.60 9.43 -9.92
CA CYS A 40 1.25 8.01 -9.93
C CYS A 40 1.50 7.37 -8.55
N ALA A 41 2.72 7.50 -8.03
CA ALA A 41 3.13 6.95 -6.74
C ALA A 41 2.25 7.44 -5.58
N ARG A 42 1.86 8.74 -5.57
CA ARG A 42 0.95 9.29 -4.55
C ARG A 42 -0.43 8.66 -4.59
N VAL A 43 -0.98 8.38 -5.77
CA VAL A 43 -2.29 7.73 -5.90
C VAL A 43 -2.23 6.31 -5.38
N ILE A 44 -1.20 5.56 -5.77
CA ILE A 44 -0.99 4.16 -5.36
C ILE A 44 -0.78 4.07 -3.85
N ALA A 45 0.10 4.91 -3.28
CA ALA A 45 0.35 4.95 -1.83
C ALA A 45 -0.94 5.26 -1.04
N ARG A 46 -1.78 6.20 -1.50
CA ARG A 46 -3.07 6.49 -0.88
C ARG A 46 -4.01 5.29 -0.91
N ARG A 47 -4.08 4.57 -2.04
CA ARG A 47 -4.90 3.36 -2.16
C ARG A 47 -4.42 2.23 -1.26
N SER A 48 -3.11 2.01 -1.16
CA SER A 48 -2.51 1.03 -0.25
C SER A 48 -2.85 1.36 1.21
N GLY A 49 -2.68 2.61 1.64
CA GLY A 49 -3.04 3.03 2.99
C GLY A 49 -4.53 2.86 3.33
N GLN A 50 -5.43 3.14 2.37
CA GLN A 50 -6.86 2.90 2.55
C GLN A 50 -7.20 1.41 2.68
N ARG A 51 -6.58 0.55 1.87
CA ARG A 51 -6.75 -0.92 1.96
C ARG A 51 -6.23 -1.46 3.29
N ALA A 52 -5.04 -1.04 3.71
CA ALA A 52 -4.48 -1.42 5.00
C ALA A 52 -5.39 -1.01 6.16
N LYS A 53 -5.90 0.24 6.13
CA LYS A 53 -6.87 0.73 7.13
C LYS A 53 -8.14 -0.13 7.16
N ARG A 54 -8.71 -0.49 6.01
CA ARG A 54 -9.89 -1.35 5.95
C ARG A 54 -9.60 -2.74 6.50
N CYS A 55 -8.47 -3.36 6.12
CA CYS A 55 -8.07 -4.66 6.64
C CYS A 55 -7.90 -4.68 8.16
N MET A 56 -7.33 -3.62 8.74
CA MET A 56 -7.18 -3.49 10.19
C MET A 56 -8.52 -3.30 10.92
N LEU A 57 -9.48 -2.63 10.29
CA LEU A 57 -10.78 -2.29 10.89
C LEU A 57 -11.90 -3.30 10.61
N GLN A 58 -11.79 -4.13 9.58
CA GLN A 58 -12.76 -5.20 9.31
C GLN A 58 -12.45 -6.38 10.21
N GLU A 59 -13.35 -6.72 11.14
CA GLU A 59 -13.27 -7.85 12.07
C GLU A 59 -13.25 -9.20 11.36
#